data_AF-A0A358A3D8-F1
#
_entry.id   AF-A0A358A3D8-F1
#
_cell.length_a   1.000
_cell.length_b   1.000
_cell.length_c   1.000
_cell.angle_alpha   90.00
_cell.angle_beta   90.00
_cell.angle_gamma   90.00
#
_symmetry.space_group_name_H-M   'P 1'
#
loop_
_entity.id
_entity.type
_entity.pdbx_description
1 polymer ?
#
loop_
_entity_poly.entity_id
_entity_poly.type
_entity_poly.pdbx_seq_one_letter_code
_entity_poly.pdbx_strand_id
1 'polypeptide(L)' 'DNCVITPHVGNTPEMGLPLIADRVRVNVGCWITGDELIGPVDVDAGY' A
#
# COMPACT_ATOMS: atom_id res chain seq x y z
N ASP A 1 23.14 7.02 21.41
CA ASP A 1 23.54 8.34 20.87
C ASP A 1 23.53 8.42 19.33
N ASN A 2 23.77 7.33 18.60
CA ASN A 2 23.69 7.32 17.13
C ASN A 2 22.32 6.81 16.63
N CYS A 3 21.25 7.57 16.88
CA CYS A 3 19.90 7.22 16.42
C CYS A 3 19.30 8.36 15.59
N VAL A 4 18.71 8.03 14.44
CA VAL A 4 17.93 8.93 13.61
C VAL A 4 16.47 8.57 13.79
N ILE A 5 15.67 9.52 14.30
CA ILE A 5 14.24 9.36 14.52
C ILE A 5 13.50 10.23 13.51
N THR A 6 12.53 9.64 12.80
CA THR A 6 11.69 10.35 11.84
C THR A 6 10.23 10.31 12.27
N PRO A 7 9.42 11.35 11.98
CA PRO A 7 8.02 11.43 12.40
C PRO A 7 7.09 10.59 11.50
N HIS A 8 7.38 9.29 11.36
CA HIS A 8 6.58 8.36 10.53
C HIS A 8 6.44 8.80 9.06
N VAL A 9 7.56 9.20 8.44
CA VAL A 9 7.62 9.71 7.06
C VAL A 9 8.50 8.83 6.16
N GLY A 10 8.10 7.58 5.97
CA GLY A 10 8.84 6.64 5.12
C GLY A 10 8.63 6.84 3.61
N ASN A 11 7.46 7.35 3.21
CA ASN A 11 7.12 7.63 1.82
C ASN A 11 7.40 9.09 1.47
N THR A 12 7.82 9.35 0.22
CA THR A 12 7.87 10.73 -0.30
C THR A 12 6.46 11.24 -0.60
N PRO A 13 6.25 12.57 -0.72
CA PRO A 13 4.96 13.14 -1.14
C PRO A 13 4.46 12.61 -2.49
N GLU A 14 5.36 12.35 -3.42
CA GLU A 14 5.05 11.83 -4.76
C GLU A 14 4.62 10.35 -4.70
N MET A 15 5.06 9.61 -3.67
CA MET A 15 4.69 8.22 -3.45
C MET A 15 3.38 8.07 -2.68
N GLY A 16 3.21 8.79 -1.56
CA GLY A 16 2.18 8.52 -0.55
C GLY A 16 0.76 8.41 -1.09
N LEU A 17 0.07 9.55 -1.22
CA LEU A 17 -1.32 9.55 -1.68
C LEU A 17 -1.50 9.12 -3.14
N PRO A 18 -0.65 9.55 -4.10
CA PRO A 18 -0.85 9.19 -5.51
C PRO A 18 -0.85 7.67 -5.74
N LEU A 19 0.18 6.97 -5.26
CA LEU A 19 0.32 5.54 -5.56
C LEU A 19 -0.66 4.66 -4.78
N ILE A 20 -1.03 5.04 -3.55
CA ILE A 20 -2.05 4.29 -2.81
C ILE A 20 -3.44 4.47 -3.43
N ALA A 21 -3.79 5.67 -3.87
CA ALA A 21 -5.05 5.91 -4.56
C ALA A 21 -5.14 5.10 -5.86
N ASP A 22 -4.02 4.99 -6.58
CA ASP A 22 -3.92 4.15 -7.77
C ASP A 22 -4.11 2.66 -7.46
N ARG A 23 -3.42 2.14 -6.44
CA ARG A 23 -3.57 0.74 -6.00
C ARG A 23 -5.01 0.43 -5.60
N VAL A 24 -5.65 1.30 -4.83
CA VAL A 24 -7.05 1.13 -4.39
C VAL A 24 -7.98 1.09 -5.59
N ARG A 25 -7.86 2.03 -6.52
CA ARG A 25 -8.72 2.09 -7.72
C ARG A 25 -8.64 0.80 -8.53
N VAL A 26 -7.43 0.29 -8.76
CA VAL A 26 -7.23 -0.95 -9.54
C VAL A 26 -7.84 -2.14 -8.80
N ASN A 27 -7.54 -2.32 -7.51
CA ASN A 27 -8.06 -3.47 -6.74
C ASN A 27 -9.59 -3.42 -6.58
N VAL A 28 -10.19 -2.25 -6.43
CA VAL A 28 -11.66 -2.11 -6.44
C VAL A 28 -12.24 -2.51 -7.80
N GLY A 29 -11.57 -2.15 -8.89
CA GLY A 29 -11.92 -2.61 -10.24
C GLY A 29 -11.90 -4.14 -10.35
N CYS A 30 -10.78 -4.76 -9.98
CA CYS A 30 -10.62 -6.22 -9.97
C CYS A 30 -11.68 -6.90 -9.09
N TRP A 31 -11.97 -6.33 -7.91
CA TRP A 31 -13.01 -6.85 -7.02
C TRP A 31 -14.39 -6.87 -7.66
N ILE A 32 -14.76 -5.81 -8.38
CA ILE A 32 -16.07 -5.73 -9.06
C ILE A 32 -16.17 -6.75 -10.19
N THR A 33 -15.10 -6.98 -10.94
CA THR A 33 -15.07 -7.91 -12.08
C THR A 33 -14.82 -9.37 -11.67
N GLY A 34 -14.41 -9.61 -10.42
CA GLY A 34 -14.00 -10.93 -9.94
C GLY A 34 -12.59 -11.32 -10.40
N ASP A 35 -11.77 -10.37 -10.83
CA ASP A 35 -10.38 -10.59 -11.21
C ASP A 35 -9.48 -10.68 -9.96
N GLU A 36 -8.27 -11.22 -10.16
CA GLU A 36 -7.26 -11.31 -9.10
C GLU A 36 -6.81 -9.92 -8.62
N LEU A 37 -6.74 -9.75 -7.30
CA LEU A 37 -6.27 -8.51 -6.68
C LEU A 37 -4.75 -8.41 -6.76
N ILE A 38 -4.23 -7.19 -6.84
CA ILE A 38 -2.78 -6.96 -6.86
C ILE A 38 -2.25 -6.71 -5.45
N GLY A 39 -1.17 -7.41 -5.12
CA GLY A 39 -0.48 -7.32 -3.83
C GLY A 39 -1.28 -7.91 -2.66
N PRO A 40 -1.85 -9.13 -2.77
CA PRO A 40 -2.46 -9.78 -1.63
C PRO A 40 -1.43 -10.04 -0.54
N VAL A 41 -1.88 -9.95 0.72
CA VAL A 41 -1.12 -10.29 1.91
C VAL A 41 -1.63 -11.62 2.48
N ASP A 42 -0.77 -12.37 3.14
CA ASP A 42 -1.16 -13.55 3.88
C ASP A 42 -1.58 -13.14 5.29
N VAL A 43 -2.89 -13.19 5.53
CA VAL A 43 -3.48 -12.74 6.80
C VAL A 43 -3.11 -13.69 7.95
N ASP A 44 -2.90 -14.97 7.69
CA ASP A 44 -2.53 -15.95 8.71
C ASP A 44 -1.03 -15.81 9.08
N ALA A 45 -0.19 -15.46 8.11
CA ALA A 45 1.22 -15.14 8.34
C ALA A 45 1.43 -13.75 8.96
N GLY A 46 0.45 -12.85 8.81
CA GLY A 46 0.47 -11.49 9.34
C GLY A 46 1.24 -10.48 8.48
N TYR A 47 1.48 -10.78 7.20
CA TYR A 47 2.17 -9.90 6.25
C TYR A 47 1.82 -10.17 4.78
#